data_AF-A0A6B0R1X3-F1
#
_entry.id   AF-A0A6B0R1X3-F1
#
_cell.length_a   1.000
_cell.length_b   1.000
_cell.length_c   1.000
_cell.angle_alpha   90.00
_cell.angle_beta   90.00
_cell.angle_gamma   90.00
#
_symmetry.space_group_name_H-M   'P 1'
#
loop_
_entity.id
_entity.type
_entity.pdbx_description
1 polymer ?
#
loop_
_entity_poly.entity_id
_entity_poly.type
_entity_poly.pdbx_seq_one_letter_code
_entity_poly.pdbx_strand_id
1 'polypeptide(L)'
;MPTIGLLMILLRLIFMKGNSIKETEIWDFLRRLGVHPTKKHLVFRDPKKLITEDVVRQRYLDYWCILHTEPVDYKLQWGPRSNLETSKMKVLKFMAKIYNQDPKDWPAQYREALADEEARARPQPVGPTPATAPASTPSPVS
;
A
#
# COMPACT_ATOMS: atom_id res chain seq x y z
N MET A 1 8.56 16.95 2.31
CA MET A 1 7.71 16.13 1.41
C MET A 1 8.56 15.00 0.89
N PRO A 2 8.14 13.73 0.99
CA PRO A 2 8.82 12.66 0.28
C PRO A 2 8.85 13.01 -1.19
N THR A 3 9.96 12.75 -1.85
CA THR A 3 10.00 12.74 -3.31
C THR A 3 8.99 11.72 -3.81
N ILE A 4 7.89 12.22 -4.38
CA ILE A 4 6.80 11.43 -4.95
C ILE A 4 7.35 10.36 -5.91
N GLY A 5 8.44 10.66 -6.63
CA GLY A 5 9.12 9.71 -7.52
C GLY A 5 9.60 8.43 -6.82
N LEU A 6 10.29 8.55 -5.67
CA LEU A 6 10.79 7.37 -4.93
C LEU A 6 9.63 6.56 -4.36
N LEU A 7 8.63 7.24 -3.80
CA LEU A 7 7.42 6.59 -3.30
C LEU A 7 6.74 5.77 -4.41
N MET A 8 6.58 6.34 -5.61
CA MET A 8 5.98 5.63 -6.75
C MET A 8 6.81 4.43 -7.20
N ILE A 9 8.14 4.46 -7.07
CA ILE A 9 9.00 3.30 -7.35
C ILE A 9 8.79 2.21 -6.31
N LEU A 10 8.73 2.56 -5.02
CA LEU A 10 8.49 1.61 -3.93
C LEU A 10 7.11 0.94 -4.05
N LEU A 11 6.06 1.73 -4.30
CA LEU A 11 4.70 1.20 -4.46
C LEU A 11 4.64 0.21 -5.63
N ARG A 12 5.27 0.53 -6.76
CA ARG A 12 5.41 -0.38 -7.90
C ARG A 12 6.14 -1.67 -7.55
N LEU A 13 7.29 -1.56 -6.88
CA LEU A 13 8.11 -2.70 -6.51
C LEU A 13 7.35 -3.66 -5.57
N ILE A 14 6.71 -3.11 -4.53
CA ILE A 14 5.93 -3.88 -3.56
C ILE A 14 4.77 -4.60 -4.26
N PHE A 15 4.07 -3.90 -5.13
CA PHE A 15 2.95 -4.48 -5.88
C PHE A 15 3.41 -5.59 -6.83
N MET A 16 4.53 -5.41 -7.55
CA MET A 16 5.09 -6.47 -8.39
C MET A 16 5.49 -7.72 -7.61
N LYS A 17 5.91 -7.57 -6.35
CA LYS A 17 6.33 -8.67 -5.46
C LYS A 17 5.19 -9.36 -4.71
N GLY A 18 3.94 -9.05 -5.02
CA GLY A 18 2.77 -9.66 -4.35
C GLY A 18 2.39 -8.90 -3.07
N ASN A 19 2.26 -7.59 -3.20
CA ASN A 19 1.81 -6.62 -2.19
C ASN A 19 2.68 -6.47 -0.94
N SER A 20 3.74 -7.24 -0.80
CA SER A 20 4.58 -7.18 0.38
C SER A 20 6.00 -7.60 0.02
N ILE A 21 6.99 -6.96 0.62
CA ILE A 21 8.39 -7.19 0.30
C ILE A 21 9.25 -6.99 1.56
N LYS A 22 10.37 -7.70 1.64
CA LYS A 22 11.34 -7.50 2.70
C LYS A 22 12.11 -6.21 2.51
N GLU A 23 12.53 -5.59 3.62
CA GLU A 23 13.35 -4.38 3.61
C GLU A 23 14.66 -4.63 2.85
N THR A 24 15.27 -5.79 3.07
CA THR A 24 16.49 -6.24 2.37
C THR A 24 16.33 -6.24 0.86
N GLU A 25 15.25 -6.79 0.33
CA GLU A 25 14.96 -6.80 -1.12
C GLU A 25 14.70 -5.40 -1.68
N ILE A 26 14.06 -4.50 -0.91
CA ILE A 26 13.92 -3.09 -1.30
C ILE A 26 15.29 -2.45 -1.45
N TRP A 27 16.16 -2.64 -0.45
CA TRP A 27 17.51 -2.08 -0.48
C TRP A 27 18.35 -2.64 -1.63
N ASP A 28 18.23 -3.92 -1.94
CA ASP A 28 18.93 -4.53 -3.07
C ASP A 28 18.46 -3.97 -4.41
N PHE A 29 17.15 -3.76 -4.57
CA PHE A 29 16.61 -3.13 -5.78
C PHE A 29 17.04 -1.66 -5.90
N LEU A 30 16.96 -0.91 -4.80
CA LEU A 30 17.40 0.49 -4.76
C LEU A 30 18.89 0.63 -5.05
N ARG A 31 19.72 -0.30 -4.57
CA ARG A 31 21.15 -0.33 -4.85
C ARG A 31 21.43 -0.51 -6.34
N ARG A 32 20.66 -1.36 -7.03
CA ARG A 32 20.72 -1.52 -8.50
C ARG A 32 20.31 -0.25 -9.25
N LEU A 33 19.42 0.55 -8.66
CA LEU A 33 19.04 1.88 -9.16
C LEU A 33 20.03 2.99 -8.76
N GLY A 34 21.13 2.67 -8.09
CA GLY A 34 22.14 3.63 -7.62
C GLY A 34 21.82 4.30 -6.28
N VAL A 35 20.69 3.98 -5.65
CA VAL A 35 20.28 4.53 -4.35
C VAL A 35 20.87 3.68 -3.23
N HIS A 36 21.72 4.29 -2.41
CA HIS A 36 22.43 3.60 -1.33
C HIS A 36 21.94 4.08 0.04
N PRO A 37 21.72 3.18 1.02
CA PRO A 37 21.22 3.55 2.35
C PRO A 37 22.21 4.42 3.15
N THR A 38 23.51 4.29 2.90
CA THR A 38 24.58 4.98 3.64
C THR A 38 25.09 6.25 2.96
N LYS A 39 24.73 6.50 1.70
CA LYS A 39 25.17 7.71 0.98
C LYS A 39 24.04 8.73 0.98
N LYS A 40 24.35 9.93 1.47
CA LYS A 40 23.43 11.05 1.36
C LYS A 40 23.26 11.41 -0.12
N HIS A 41 22.08 11.17 -0.67
CA HIS A 41 21.79 11.54 -2.05
C HIS A 41 21.45 13.02 -2.11
N LEU A 42 21.96 13.76 -3.10
CA LEU A 42 21.72 15.20 -3.24
C LEU A 42 20.21 15.56 -3.31
N VAL A 43 19.41 14.64 -3.86
CA VAL A 43 17.95 14.80 -4.06
C VAL A 43 17.13 14.26 -2.88
N PHE A 44 17.54 13.12 -2.31
CA PHE A 44 16.75 12.41 -1.28
C PHE A 44 17.25 12.69 0.14
N ARG A 45 18.40 13.34 0.28
CA ARG A 45 19.18 13.58 1.51
C ARG A 45 19.55 12.31 2.27
N ASP A 46 18.57 11.59 2.78
CA ASP A 46 18.73 10.32 3.48
C ASP A 46 17.63 9.35 3.00
N PRO A 47 17.92 8.48 2.01
CA PRO A 47 16.93 7.56 1.47
C PRO A 47 16.46 6.55 2.52
N LYS A 48 17.27 6.23 3.53
CA LYS A 48 16.86 5.31 4.61
C LYS A 48 15.78 5.95 5.44
N LYS A 49 16.04 7.16 5.94
CA LYS A 49 15.05 7.93 6.70
C LYS A 49 13.75 8.13 5.91
N LEU A 50 13.88 8.40 4.61
CA LEU A 50 12.72 8.61 3.76
C LEU A 50 11.80 7.38 3.69
N ILE A 51 12.38 6.18 3.60
CA ILE A 51 11.64 4.92 3.44
C ILE A 51 11.13 4.37 4.77
N THR A 52 11.95 4.42 5.82
CA THR A 52 11.60 3.81 7.11
C THR A 52 10.83 4.76 8.01
N GLU A 53 11.00 6.09 7.85
CA GLU A 53 10.30 7.09 8.67
C GLU A 53 9.28 7.88 7.85
N ASP A 54 9.69 8.61 6.80
CA ASP A 54 8.79 9.61 6.21
C ASP A 54 7.58 8.99 5.51
N VAL A 55 7.76 7.98 4.66
CA VAL A 55 6.64 7.30 3.98
C VAL A 55 5.79 6.45 4.93
N VAL A 56 6.40 5.89 5.98
CA VAL A 56 5.69 5.12 7.03
C VAL A 56 4.85 6.06 7.89
N ARG A 57 5.43 7.17 8.34
CA ARG A 57 4.75 8.21 9.11
C ARG A 57 3.60 8.84 8.33
N GLN A 58 3.74 8.95 7.00
CA GLN A 58 2.68 9.41 6.12
C GLN A 58 1.64 8.35 5.76
N ARG A 59 1.75 7.13 6.29
CA ARG A 59 0.83 6.01 6.05
C ARG A 59 0.76 5.56 4.58
N TYR A 60 1.79 5.87 3.80
CA TYR A 60 1.91 5.33 2.45
C TYR A 60 2.41 3.88 2.46
N LEU A 61 3.31 3.56 3.38
CA LEU A 61 3.77 2.20 3.61
C LEU A 61 3.51 1.84 5.07
N ASP A 62 3.15 0.60 5.31
CA ASP A 62 3.21 0.01 6.64
C ASP A 62 4.51 -0.79 6.76
N TYR A 63 5.14 -0.67 7.93
CA TYR A 63 6.44 -1.27 8.23
C TYR A 63 6.32 -2.06 9.52
N TRP A 64 6.59 -3.37 9.47
CA TRP A 64 6.52 -4.24 10.63
C TRP A 64 7.62 -5.30 10.61
N CYS A 65 8.01 -5.76 11.80
CA CYS A 65 9.00 -6.81 11.95
C CYS A 65 8.42 -8.18 11.56
N ILE A 66 9.26 -9.03 11.00
CA ILE A 66 8.92 -10.43 10.71
C ILE A 66 9.33 -11.24 11.94
N LEU A 67 8.33 -11.64 12.73
CA LEU A 67 8.51 -12.57 13.85
C LEU A 67 9.17 -13.87 13.36
N HIS A 68 10.02 -14.48 14.19
CA HIS A 68 10.74 -15.74 13.90
C HIS A 68 11.84 -15.68 12.83
N THR A 69 12.38 -14.50 12.52
CA THR A 69 13.58 -14.39 11.67
C THR A 69 14.79 -14.01 12.52
N GLU A 70 15.87 -14.81 12.48
CA GLU A 70 17.18 -14.44 13.04
C GLU A 70 18.20 -14.28 11.89
N PRO A 71 18.73 -13.07 11.64
CA PRO A 71 18.46 -11.80 12.32
C PRO A 71 17.05 -11.23 12.03
N VAL A 72 16.59 -10.29 12.89
CA VAL A 72 15.30 -9.61 12.74
C VAL A 72 15.23 -8.93 11.38
N ASP A 73 14.28 -9.36 10.57
CA ASP A 73 14.00 -8.81 9.24
C ASP A 73 12.69 -8.01 9.29
N TYR A 74 12.55 -7.06 8.38
CA TYR A 74 11.39 -6.17 8.32
C TYR A 74 10.67 -6.32 6.99
N LYS A 75 9.35 -6.13 7.02
CA LYS A 75 8.50 -6.19 5.83
C LYS A 75 7.81 -4.86 5.62
N LEU A 76 7.68 -4.50 4.35
CA LEU A 76 6.95 -3.34 3.88
C LEU A 76 5.76 -3.76 3.02
N GLN A 77 4.65 -3.06 3.22
CA GLN A 77 3.41 -3.21 2.46
C GLN A 77 2.79 -1.85 2.18
N TRP A 78 1.89 -1.76 1.20
CA TRP A 78 1.09 -0.56 0.97
C TRP A 78 0.23 -0.23 2.19
N GLY A 79 0.40 1.00 2.69
CA GLY A 79 -0.43 1.55 3.75
C GLY A 79 -1.75 2.14 3.22
N PRO A 80 -2.65 2.55 4.13
CA PRO A 80 -3.99 2.99 3.80
C PRO A 80 -4.00 4.24 2.89
N ARG A 81 -3.02 5.14 3.03
CA ARG A 81 -2.94 6.34 2.20
C ARG A 81 -2.62 6.01 0.74
N SER A 82 -1.75 5.03 0.52
CA SER A 82 -1.42 4.57 -0.83
C SER A 82 -2.64 3.99 -1.54
N ASN A 83 -3.44 3.18 -0.84
CA ASN A 83 -4.69 2.61 -1.41
C ASN A 83 -5.73 3.69 -1.73
N LEU A 84 -5.75 4.79 -0.97
CA LEU A 84 -6.65 5.92 -1.22
C LEU A 84 -6.20 6.73 -2.44
N GLU A 85 -4.93 7.12 -2.49
CA GLU A 85 -4.39 8.00 -3.52
C GLU A 85 -4.13 7.30 -4.86
N THR A 86 -3.75 6.02 -4.82
CA THR A 86 -3.50 5.22 -6.03
C THR A 86 -4.19 3.85 -5.94
N SER A 87 -4.61 3.32 -7.09
CA SER A 87 -5.11 1.94 -7.17
C SER A 87 -4.03 1.03 -7.75
N LYS A 88 -4.06 -0.25 -7.35
CA LYS A 88 -3.19 -1.29 -7.93
C LYS A 88 -3.32 -1.34 -9.45
N MET A 89 -4.53 -1.13 -9.95
CA MET A 89 -4.83 -1.04 -11.38
C MET A 89 -4.12 0.14 -12.06
N LYS A 90 -4.09 1.33 -11.45
CA LYS A 90 -3.34 2.48 -11.98
C LYS A 90 -1.84 2.19 -12.05
N VAL A 91 -1.29 1.57 -11.00
CA VAL A 91 0.12 1.20 -10.95
C VAL A 91 0.47 0.17 -12.01
N LEU A 92 -0.38 -0.85 -12.19
CA LEU A 92 -0.22 -1.87 -13.21
C LEU A 92 -0.25 -1.28 -14.63
N LYS A 93 -1.24 -0.43 -14.92
CA LYS A 93 -1.36 0.26 -16.22
C LYS A 93 -0.16 1.15 -16.51
N PHE A 94 0.39 1.81 -15.50
CA PHE A 94 1.60 2.62 -15.65
C PHE A 94 2.82 1.77 -15.96
N MET A 95 2.95 0.61 -15.31
CA MET A 95 4.03 -0.36 -15.58
C MET A 95 3.92 -0.92 -17.00
N ALA A 96 2.72 -1.35 -17.40
CA ALA A 96 2.43 -1.81 -18.75
C ALA A 96 2.87 -0.79 -19.81
N LYS A 97 2.55 0.50 -19.58
CA LYS A 97 2.98 1.59 -20.48
C LYS A 97 4.50 1.77 -20.53
N ILE A 98 5.21 1.61 -19.41
CA ILE A 98 6.68 1.74 -19.36
C ILE A 98 7.37 0.59 -20.09
N TYR A 99 6.89 -0.63 -19.89
CA TYR A 99 7.49 -1.82 -20.50
C TYR A 99 6.94 -2.12 -21.90
N ASN A 100 6.01 -1.30 -22.39
CA ASN A 100 5.28 -1.52 -23.64
C ASN A 100 4.65 -2.92 -23.70
N GLN A 101 4.08 -3.35 -22.58
CA GLN A 101 3.40 -4.63 -22.39
C GLN A 101 1.93 -4.40 -22.05
N ASP A 102 1.10 -5.44 -22.12
CA ASP A 102 -0.28 -5.37 -21.66
C ASP A 102 -0.34 -5.64 -20.14
N PRO A 103 -1.18 -4.95 -19.35
CA PRO A 103 -1.42 -5.31 -17.95
C PRO A 103 -1.75 -6.79 -17.73
N LYS A 104 -2.35 -7.46 -18.73
CA LYS A 104 -2.69 -8.89 -18.72
C LYS A 104 -1.47 -9.80 -18.82
N ASP A 105 -0.32 -9.30 -19.26
CA ASP A 105 0.94 -10.05 -19.28
C ASP A 105 1.44 -10.37 -17.87
N TRP A 106 0.90 -9.68 -16.85
CA TRP A 106 1.07 -9.99 -15.43
C TRP A 106 -0.25 -10.47 -14.81
N PRO A 107 -0.67 -11.72 -15.10
CA PRO A 107 -2.01 -12.18 -14.75
C PRO A 107 -2.29 -12.23 -13.24
N ALA A 108 -1.27 -12.45 -12.41
CA ALA A 108 -1.42 -12.42 -10.95
C ALA A 108 -1.73 -11.01 -10.45
N GLN A 109 -0.93 -10.03 -10.89
CA GLN A 109 -1.08 -8.62 -10.54
C GLN A 109 -2.36 -8.03 -11.12
N TYR A 110 -2.76 -8.45 -12.34
CA TYR A 110 -4.03 -8.03 -12.95
C TYR A 110 -5.24 -8.51 -12.16
N ARG A 111 -5.27 -9.78 -11.75
CA ARG A 111 -6.37 -10.32 -10.92
C ARG A 111 -6.45 -9.60 -9.58
N GLU A 112 -5.31 -9.35 -8.95
CA GLU A 112 -5.27 -8.63 -7.68
C GLU A 112 -5.70 -7.16 -7.83
N ALA A 113 -5.28 -6.49 -8.90
CA ALA A 113 -5.73 -5.14 -9.21
C ALA A 113 -7.23 -5.06 -9.48
N LEU A 114 -7.82 -6.08 -10.11
CA LEU A 114 -9.24 -6.17 -10.36
C LEU A 114 -10.02 -6.37 -9.05
N ALA A 115 -9.58 -7.30 -8.21
CA ALA A 115 -10.19 -7.54 -6.90
C ALA A 115 -10.16 -6.29 -6.00
N ASP A 116 -9.08 -5.50 -6.08
CA ASP A 116 -8.94 -4.23 -5.38
C ASP A 116 -9.97 -3.17 -5.85
N GLU A 117 -10.20 -3.06 -7.16
CA GLU A 117 -11.24 -2.17 -7.71
C GLU A 117 -12.65 -2.64 -7.35
N GLU A 118 -12.92 -3.95 -7.42
CA GLU A 118 -14.21 -4.51 -7.01
C GLU A 118 -14.49 -4.28 -5.52
N ALA A 119 -13.50 -4.47 -4.66
CA ALA A 119 -13.62 -4.21 -3.23
C ALA A 119 -13.88 -2.72 -2.94
N ARG A 120 -13.32 -1.81 -3.76
CA ARG A 120 -13.56 -0.37 -3.65
C ARG A 120 -14.92 0.06 -4.22
N ALA A 121 -15.42 -0.65 -5.23
CA ALA A 121 -16.72 -0.40 -5.85
C ALA A 121 -17.89 -0.96 -5.03
N ARG A 122 -17.63 -1.99 -4.19
CA ARG A 122 -18.65 -2.48 -3.26
C ARG A 122 -18.88 -1.45 -2.16
N PRO A 123 -20.12 -0.95 -1.98
CA PRO A 123 -20.45 -0.21 -0.79
C PRO A 123 -20.25 -1.13 0.42
N GLN A 124 -19.53 -0.64 1.44
CA GLN A 124 -19.48 -1.34 2.71
C GLN A 124 -20.92 -1.60 3.17
N PRO A 125 -21.28 -2.82 3.59
CA PRO A 125 -22.54 -3.00 4.27
C PRO A 125 -22.45 -2.15 5.52
N VAL A 126 -23.18 -1.04 5.53
CA VAL A 126 -23.49 -0.31 6.76
C VAL A 126 -24.00 -1.37 7.73
N GLY A 127 -23.24 -1.60 8.81
CA GLY A 127 -23.68 -2.52 9.86
C GLY A 127 -25.10 -2.14 10.29
N PRO A 128 -25.90 -3.12 10.74
CA PRO A 128 -27.31 -2.88 11.03
C PRO A 128 -27.41 -1.71 12.01
N THR A 129 -28.02 -0.61 11.55
CA THR A 129 -28.52 0.44 12.43
C THR A 129 -29.31 -0.24 13.55
N PRO A 130 -29.01 0.00 14.84
CA PRO A 130 -29.86 -0.49 15.90
C PRO A 130 -31.22 0.17 15.67
N ALA A 131 -32.18 -0.65 15.24
CA ALA A 131 -33.55 -0.23 15.04
C ALA A 131 -34.02 0.38 16.36
N THR A 132 -34.33 1.68 16.31
CA THR A 132 -35.09 2.38 17.34
C THR A 132 -36.33 1.53 17.63
N ALA A 133 -36.37 0.94 18.82
CA ALA A 133 -37.54 0.24 19.33
C ALA A 133 -38.75 1.17 19.26
N PRO A 134 -39.92 0.74 18.77
CA PRO A 134 -41.12 1.55 18.87
C PRO A 134 -41.48 1.66 20.36
N ALA A 135 -41.54 2.90 20.84
CA ALA A 135 -41.95 3.25 22.19
C ALA A 135 -43.36 2.71 22.46
N SER A 136 -43.49 1.94 23.54
CA SER A 136 -44.76 1.46 24.08
C SER A 136 -45.67 2.65 24.42
N THR A 137 -46.86 2.68 23.83
CA THR A 137 -47.96 3.58 24.18
C THR A 137 -48.49 3.22 25.58
N PRO A 138 -48.68 4.17 26.51
CA PRO A 138 -49.38 3.90 27.76
C PRO A 138 -50.90 3.94 27.52
N SER A 139 -51.61 2.92 28.01
CA SER A 139 -53.08 2.86 28.03
C SER A 139 -53.66 3.92 28.99
N PRO A 140 -54.79 4.56 28.67
CA PRO A 140 -55.51 5.41 29.61
C PRO A 140 -56.40 4.57 30.54
N VAL A 141 -56.40 4.98 31.81
CA VAL A 141 -57.31 4.53 32.88
C VAL A 141 -58.75 4.88 32.53
N SER A 142 -59.65 3.92 32.68
CA SER A 142 -61.07 4.10 33.01
C SER A 142 -61.58 2.84 33.72
#